data_AF-A0A5C3LLB1-F1
#
_entry.id   AF-A0A5C3LLB1-F1
#
_cell.length_a   1.000
_cell.length_b   1.000
_cell.length_c   1.000
_cell.angle_alpha   90.00
_cell.angle_beta   90.00
_cell.angle_gamma   90.00
#
_symmetry.space_group_name_H-M   'P 1'
#
loop_
_entity.id
_entity.type
_entity.pdbx_description
1 polymer ?
#
loop_
_entity_poly.entity_id
_entity_poly.type
_entity_poly.pdbx_seq_one_letter_code
_entity_poly.pdbx_strand_id
1 'polypeptide(L)'
;MTMIHLALLSHMVSPSLVQLEEHVLEKLKEIEGLGGESLMLRHLGLVHMRTFYNAEAIVTGYVAGKGKNTGITGVLKCMIASGKTFSVETGLSDKQRRNPPKIGTIIVYCFQELALSGVPRFPSYISEAVDKTEPKDAEVPEHRKPGVKPAEK
;
A
#
# COMPACT_ATOMS: atom_id res chain seq x y z
N MET A 1 -11.28 -11.94 12.81
CA MET A 1 -10.34 -12.44 13.83
C MET A 1 -8.97 -12.48 13.17
N THR A 2 -8.16 -11.44 13.37
CA THR A 2 -6.86 -11.27 12.69
C THR A 2 -5.87 -12.27 13.27
N MET A 3 -5.51 -13.29 12.51
CA MET A 3 -4.50 -14.27 12.89
C MET A 3 -3.12 -13.63 12.73
N ILE A 4 -2.65 -12.94 13.77
CA ILE A 4 -1.28 -12.43 13.84
C ILE A 4 -0.36 -13.65 14.08
N HIS A 5 0.28 -14.15 13.03
CA HIS A 5 1.34 -15.15 13.18
C HIS A 5 2.59 -14.49 13.77
N LEU A 6 2.82 -14.70 15.07
CA LEU A 6 4.01 -14.24 15.77
C LEU A 6 5.16 -15.24 15.49
N ALA A 7 5.94 -14.99 14.44
CA ALA A 7 7.17 -15.73 14.22
C ALA A 7 8.29 -15.17 15.12
N LEU A 8 8.59 -15.88 16.20
CA LEU A 8 9.79 -15.64 17.02
C LEU A 8 11.01 -16.22 16.29
N LEU A 9 11.77 -15.37 15.59
CA LEU A 9 13.12 -15.72 15.11
C LEU A 9 14.05 -15.78 16.33
N SER A 10 14.06 -16.94 16.99
CA SER A 10 15.05 -17.32 17.99
C SER A 10 15.93 -18.40 17.37
N HIS A 11 17.05 -18.01 16.76
CA HIS A 11 18.36 -18.67 16.89
C HIS A 11 19.40 -18.11 15.90
N MET A 12 20.57 -17.78 16.47
CA MET A 12 21.93 -18.01 15.97
C MET A 12 22.57 -17.15 14.86
N VAL A 13 23.84 -16.81 15.17
CA VAL A 13 24.92 -16.21 14.36
C VAL A 13 24.67 -14.76 13.97
N SER A 14 25.58 -13.85 14.39
CA SER A 14 25.59 -12.44 13.99
C SER A 14 25.71 -12.36 12.47
N PRO A 15 24.61 -12.18 11.72
CA PRO A 15 24.70 -12.07 10.27
C PRO A 15 25.33 -10.72 9.96
N SER A 16 25.98 -10.59 8.81
CA SER A 16 26.21 -9.26 8.25
C SER A 16 24.85 -8.56 8.05
N LEU A 17 24.80 -7.23 8.09
CA LEU A 17 23.54 -6.48 7.96
C LEU A 17 22.74 -6.85 6.70
N VAL A 18 23.44 -7.17 5.60
CA VAL A 18 22.84 -7.64 4.33
C VAL A 18 22.18 -9.00 4.49
N GLN A 19 22.85 -9.96 5.14
CA GLN A 19 22.29 -11.29 5.37
C GLN A 19 21.04 -11.25 6.27
N LEU A 20 20.99 -10.29 7.21
CA LEU A 20 19.82 -10.08 8.05
C LEU A 20 18.65 -9.49 7.25
N GLU A 21 18.91 -8.54 6.34
CA GLU A 21 17.90 -7.97 5.45
C GLU A 21 17.26 -9.05 4.57
N GLU A 22 18.08 -9.88 3.91
CA GLU A 22 17.59 -10.97 3.05
C GLU A 22 16.74 -11.97 3.85
N HIS A 23 17.22 -12.45 5.00
CA HIS A 23 16.46 -13.38 5.85
C HIS A 23 15.12 -12.82 6.28
N VAL A 24 15.07 -11.53 6.63
CA VAL A 24 13.85 -10.86 7.07
C VAL A 24 12.85 -10.73 5.92
N LEU A 25 13.31 -10.39 4.71
CA LEU A 25 12.48 -10.32 3.52
C LEU A 25 11.96 -11.71 3.09
N GLU A 26 12.80 -12.74 3.16
CA GLU A 26 12.38 -14.13 2.91
C GLU A 26 11.32 -14.58 3.91
N LYS A 27 11.48 -14.27 5.19
CA LYS A 27 10.47 -14.57 6.21
C LYS A 27 9.18 -13.78 6.00
N LEU A 28 9.26 -12.51 5.60
CA LEU A 28 8.07 -11.75 5.24
C LEU A 28 7.33 -12.46 4.09
N LYS A 29 8.04 -12.83 3.02
CA LYS A 29 7.46 -13.55 1.87
C LYS A 29 6.82 -14.89 2.25
N GLU A 30 7.46 -15.66 3.13
CA GLU A 30 6.91 -16.92 3.65
C GLU A 30 5.58 -16.67 4.38
N ILE A 31 5.56 -15.72 5.31
CA ILE A 31 4.36 -15.35 6.07
C ILE A 31 3.25 -14.84 5.15
N GLU A 32 3.60 -14.03 4.15
CA GLU A 32 2.66 -13.55 3.13
C GLU A 32 2.07 -14.69 2.30
N GLY A 33 2.88 -15.69 1.93
CA GLY A 33 2.42 -16.90 1.24
C GLY A 33 1.45 -17.75 2.06
N LEU A 34 1.53 -17.68 3.39
CA LEU A 34 0.60 -18.33 4.33
C LEU A 34 -0.66 -17.49 4.62
N GLY A 35 -0.82 -16.33 3.96
CA GLY A 35 -1.93 -15.41 4.17
C GLY A 35 -1.74 -14.43 5.33
N GLY A 36 -0.54 -14.35 5.90
CA GLY A 36 -0.18 -13.32 6.86
C GLY A 36 0.03 -11.95 6.20
N GLU A 37 -0.28 -10.87 6.92
CA GLU A 37 -0.24 -9.50 6.37
C GLU A 37 1.10 -8.79 6.61
N SER A 38 1.83 -9.18 7.66
CA SER A 38 3.02 -8.45 8.15
C SER A 38 3.92 -9.32 9.03
N LEU A 39 5.19 -8.97 9.10
CA LEU A 39 6.17 -9.54 10.03
C LEU A 39 6.45 -8.57 11.18
N MET A 40 6.43 -9.06 12.42
CA MET A 40 6.82 -8.28 13.59
C MET A 40 8.22 -8.68 14.07
N LEU A 41 9.15 -7.74 14.10
CA LEU A 41 10.51 -7.94 14.62
C LEU A 41 10.61 -7.34 16.02
N ARG A 42 11.25 -8.07 16.95
CA ARG A 42 11.38 -7.66 18.37
C ARG A 42 12.81 -7.26 18.79
N HIS A 43 13.82 -7.59 17.99
CA HIS A 43 15.22 -7.58 18.40
C HIS A 43 15.76 -6.20 18.83
N LEU A 44 15.13 -5.10 18.42
CA LEU A 44 15.52 -3.71 18.76
C LEU A 44 14.31 -2.84 19.16
N GLY A 45 13.26 -3.47 19.68
CA GLY A 45 11.91 -2.87 19.81
C GLY A 45 10.92 -3.55 18.87
N LEU A 46 9.65 -3.14 18.92
CA LEU A 46 8.59 -3.72 18.08
C LEU A 46 8.52 -2.98 16.73
N VAL A 47 8.98 -3.63 15.67
CA VAL A 47 8.94 -3.11 14.29
C VAL A 47 7.98 -3.95 13.46
N HIS A 48 7.05 -3.32 12.76
CA HIS A 48 6.19 -3.99 11.79
C HIS A 48 6.75 -3.79 10.38
N MET A 49 7.01 -4.90 9.68
CA MET A 49 7.35 -4.92 8.27
C MET A 49 6.17 -5.38 7.44
N ARG A 50 5.93 -4.67 6.33
CA ARG A 50 4.83 -4.88 5.39
C ARG A 50 5.28 -4.60 3.98
N THR A 51 4.77 -5.37 3.03
CA THR A 51 4.91 -5.08 1.61
C THR A 51 3.95 -3.97 1.19
N PHE A 52 4.44 -3.00 0.43
CA PHE A 52 3.65 -1.96 -0.22
C PHE A 52 3.74 -2.11 -1.74
N TYR A 53 2.64 -1.79 -2.41
CA TYR A 53 2.52 -1.79 -3.86
C TYR A 53 2.29 -0.36 -4.33
N ASN A 54 2.98 0.01 -5.41
CA ASN A 54 2.74 1.26 -6.11
C ASN A 54 1.92 0.99 -7.36
N ALA A 55 1.02 1.91 -7.68
CA ALA A 55 0.21 1.89 -8.88
C ALA A 55 -0.17 3.31 -9.29
N GLU A 56 -0.81 3.42 -10.44
CA GLU A 56 -1.23 4.67 -11.02
C GLU A 56 -2.75 4.77 -11.08
N ALA A 57 -3.27 5.97 -10.94
CA ALA A 57 -4.69 6.25 -11.08
C ALA A 57 -4.92 7.65 -11.65
N ILE A 58 -5.99 7.83 -12.42
CA ILE A 58 -6.42 9.13 -12.91
C ILE A 58 -7.30 9.83 -11.86
N VAL A 59 -7.03 11.11 -11.60
CA VAL A 59 -7.87 11.93 -10.72
C VAL A 59 -9.17 12.27 -11.43
N THR A 60 -10.31 11.94 -10.81
CA THR A 60 -11.64 12.14 -11.37
C THR A 60 -12.48 13.17 -10.62
N GLY A 61 -12.01 13.62 -9.44
CA GLY A 61 -12.67 14.68 -8.68
C GLY A 61 -12.10 14.86 -7.29
N TYR A 62 -12.73 15.71 -6.49
CA TYR A 62 -12.30 16.05 -5.13
C TYR A 62 -13.45 15.93 -4.14
N VAL A 63 -13.12 15.74 -2.87
CA VAL A 63 -14.04 15.95 -1.74
C VAL A 63 -13.44 16.99 -0.82
N ALA A 64 -14.27 17.95 -0.39
CA ALA A 64 -13.87 18.96 0.59
C ALA A 64 -13.42 18.31 1.90
N GLY A 65 -12.34 18.83 2.47
CA GLY A 65 -11.84 18.38 3.76
C GLY A 65 -12.72 18.81 4.92
N LYS A 66 -12.56 18.11 6.04
CA LYS A 66 -13.22 18.39 7.31
C LYS A 66 -12.17 18.73 8.38
N GLY A 67 -12.59 19.35 9.48
CA GLY A 67 -11.71 19.70 10.61
C GLY A 67 -10.57 20.61 10.16
N LYS A 68 -9.31 20.20 10.37
CA LYS A 68 -8.12 20.97 9.98
C LYS A 68 -8.03 21.29 8.49
N ASN A 69 -8.70 20.50 7.64
CA ASN A 69 -8.69 20.65 6.18
C ASN A 69 -9.97 21.31 5.64
N THR A 70 -10.72 22.03 6.48
CA THR A 70 -11.96 22.71 6.05
C THR A 70 -11.65 23.77 4.99
N GLY A 71 -12.45 23.82 3.92
CA GLY A 71 -12.29 24.78 2.83
C GLY A 71 -11.20 24.43 1.80
N ILE A 72 -10.49 23.30 1.97
CA ILE A 72 -9.48 22.80 1.03
C ILE A 72 -9.74 21.33 0.68
N THR A 73 -8.99 20.75 -0.26
CA THR A 73 -9.18 19.36 -0.67
C THR A 73 -8.83 18.39 0.46
N GLY A 74 -9.82 17.58 0.85
CA GLY A 74 -9.68 16.50 1.81
C GLY A 74 -9.26 15.19 1.16
N VAL A 75 -9.85 14.90 0.00
CA VAL A 75 -9.75 13.60 -0.66
C VAL A 75 -9.68 13.79 -2.16
N LEU A 76 -8.83 13.02 -2.85
CA LEU A 76 -8.90 12.85 -4.30
C LEU A 76 -9.78 11.63 -4.61
N LYS A 77 -10.78 11.81 -5.47
CA LYS A 77 -11.45 10.71 -6.15
C LYS A 77 -10.60 10.29 -7.32
N CYS A 78 -10.31 9.01 -7.42
CA CYS A 78 -9.42 8.45 -8.42
C CYS A 78 -10.06 7.25 -9.12
N MET A 79 -9.56 6.90 -10.30
CA MET A 79 -9.94 5.72 -11.05
C MET A 79 -8.68 4.98 -11.52
N ILE A 80 -8.62 3.67 -11.27
CA ILE A 80 -7.52 2.82 -11.74
C ILE A 80 -7.75 2.40 -13.21
N ALA A 81 -6.77 1.75 -13.84
CA ALA A 81 -6.82 1.36 -15.25
C ALA A 81 -8.00 0.42 -15.57
N SER A 82 -8.34 -0.48 -14.65
CA SER A 82 -9.53 -1.35 -14.77
C SER A 82 -10.88 -0.63 -14.60
N GLY A 83 -10.90 0.69 -14.44
CA GLY A 83 -12.12 1.51 -14.35
C GLY A 83 -12.76 1.56 -12.96
N LYS A 84 -12.18 0.89 -11.96
CA LYS A 84 -12.67 0.95 -10.58
C LYS A 84 -12.29 2.28 -9.93
N THR A 85 -13.20 2.82 -9.12
CA THR A 85 -12.99 4.10 -8.46
C THR A 85 -12.70 3.93 -6.97
N PHE A 86 -11.93 4.86 -6.43
CA PHE A 86 -11.54 4.88 -5.01
C PHE A 86 -11.14 6.28 -4.57
N SER A 87 -10.89 6.42 -3.26
CA SER A 87 -10.54 7.69 -2.62
C SER A 87 -9.12 7.63 -2.06
N VAL A 88 -8.35 8.70 -2.27
CA VAL A 88 -7.03 8.91 -1.66
C VAL A 88 -7.11 10.08 -0.69
N GLU A 89 -6.99 9.80 0.60
CA GLU A 89 -7.15 10.79 1.67
C GLU A 89 -5.81 11.23 2.28
N THR A 90 -4.81 10.35 2.27
CA THR A 90 -3.49 10.52 2.90
C THR A 90 -2.39 10.77 1.85
N GLY A 91 -1.23 11.24 2.31
CA GLY A 91 -0.06 11.51 1.44
C GLY A 91 -0.04 12.91 0.81
N LEU A 92 -1.17 13.62 0.77
CA LEU A 92 -1.18 15.01 0.30
C LEU A 92 -0.60 15.96 1.35
N SER A 93 0.37 16.76 0.94
CA SER A 93 0.83 17.94 1.69
C SER A 93 -0.22 19.04 1.74
N ASP A 94 -0.12 19.95 2.71
CA ASP A 94 -1.05 21.08 2.82
C ASP A 94 -1.04 21.97 1.57
N LYS A 95 0.11 22.09 0.88
CA LYS A 95 0.21 22.82 -0.39
C LYS A 95 -0.60 22.11 -1.48
N GLN A 96 -0.48 20.79 -1.60
CA GLN A 96 -1.29 20.01 -2.54
C GLN A 96 -2.77 20.03 -2.16
N ARG A 97 -3.16 20.13 -0.88
CA ARG A 97 -4.58 20.27 -0.52
C ARG A 97 -5.18 21.59 -0.98
N ARG A 98 -4.40 22.67 -0.94
CA ARG A 98 -4.80 23.99 -1.46
C ARG A 98 -4.81 24.04 -2.98
N ASN A 99 -3.88 23.33 -3.63
CA ASN A 99 -3.77 23.22 -5.07
C ASN A 99 -3.62 21.75 -5.47
N PRO A 100 -4.73 20.99 -5.52
CA PRO A 100 -4.69 19.55 -5.75
C PRO A 100 -4.22 19.19 -7.17
N PRO A 101 -3.68 17.98 -7.37
CA PRO A 101 -3.49 17.42 -8.71
C PRO A 101 -4.80 17.57 -9.50
N LYS A 102 -4.69 18.06 -10.74
CA LYS A 102 -5.87 18.40 -11.54
C LYS A 102 -6.68 17.15 -11.89
N ILE A 103 -7.99 17.31 -12.10
CA ILE A 103 -8.80 16.26 -12.73
C ILE A 103 -8.18 15.94 -14.09
N GLY A 104 -8.01 14.65 -14.38
CA GLY A 104 -7.30 14.15 -15.55
C GLY A 104 -5.82 13.86 -15.32
N THR A 105 -5.21 14.37 -14.25
CA THR A 105 -3.82 14.04 -13.88
C THR A 105 -3.72 12.60 -13.42
N ILE A 106 -2.66 11.91 -13.86
CA ILE A 106 -2.29 10.60 -13.35
C ILE A 106 -1.41 10.79 -12.11
N ILE A 107 -1.77 10.11 -11.03
CA ILE A 107 -1.02 10.10 -9.79
C ILE A 107 -0.44 8.71 -9.56
N VAL A 108 0.72 8.67 -8.91
CA VAL A 108 1.24 7.47 -8.27
C VAL A 108 0.72 7.42 -6.84
N TYR A 109 0.20 6.27 -6.44
CA TYR A 109 -0.22 6.01 -5.07
C TYR A 109 0.38 4.69 -4.59
N CYS A 110 0.53 4.55 -3.27
CA CYS A 110 0.95 3.31 -2.64
C CYS A 110 -0.18 2.74 -1.77
N PHE A 111 -0.20 1.42 -1.61
CA PHE A 111 -1.17 0.70 -0.77
C PHE A 111 -0.60 -0.65 -0.29
N GLN A 112 -1.22 -1.28 0.70
CA GLN A 112 -0.73 -2.54 1.29
C GLN A 112 -1.47 -3.78 0.78
N GLU A 113 -2.78 -3.63 0.51
CA GLU A 113 -3.68 -4.73 0.19
C GLU A 113 -4.85 -4.27 -0.67
N LEU A 114 -5.49 -5.21 -1.35
CA LEU A 114 -6.71 -4.98 -2.12
C LEU A 114 -7.94 -5.46 -1.33
N ALA A 115 -9.07 -4.76 -1.48
CA ALA A 115 -10.37 -5.26 -1.07
C ALA A 115 -10.81 -6.42 -1.98
N LEU A 116 -11.82 -7.21 -1.57
CA LEU A 116 -12.38 -8.30 -2.40
C LEU A 116 -12.79 -7.84 -3.81
N SER A 117 -13.20 -6.59 -3.95
CA SER A 117 -13.54 -5.97 -5.24
C SER A 117 -12.31 -5.65 -6.11
N GLY A 118 -11.09 -5.89 -5.63
CA GLY A 118 -9.83 -5.53 -6.30
C GLY A 118 -9.48 -4.05 -6.22
N VAL A 119 -10.08 -3.29 -5.29
CA VAL A 119 -9.80 -1.87 -5.06
C VAL A 119 -8.72 -1.71 -3.97
N PRO A 120 -7.73 -0.82 -4.12
CA PRO A 120 -6.73 -0.55 -3.09
C PRO A 120 -7.34 -0.15 -1.73
N ARG A 121 -6.84 -0.73 -0.64
CA ARG A 121 -7.17 -0.31 0.73
C ARG A 121 -6.10 0.61 1.30
N PHE A 122 -6.57 1.64 2.00
CA PHE A 122 -5.75 2.66 2.64
C PHE A 122 -4.69 3.29 1.71
N PRO A 123 -5.05 3.68 0.47
CA PRO A 123 -4.09 4.20 -0.47
C PRO A 123 -3.58 5.58 -0.03
N SER A 124 -2.29 5.81 -0.22
CA SER A 124 -1.65 7.09 0.06
C SER A 124 -1.06 7.68 -1.22
N TYR A 125 -1.30 8.97 -1.43
CA TYR A 125 -0.70 9.72 -2.54
C TYR A 125 0.83 9.74 -2.41
N ILE A 126 1.54 9.53 -3.52
CA ILE A 126 3.01 9.63 -3.61
C ILE A 126 3.41 10.85 -4.44
N SER A 127 3.02 10.88 -5.71
CA SER A 127 3.42 11.93 -6.66
C SER A 127 2.47 12.03 -7.85
N GLU A 128 2.62 13.07 -8.67
CA GLU A 128 2.05 13.09 -10.03
C GLU A 128 2.98 12.28 -10.95
N ALA A 129 2.39 11.52 -11.88
CA ALA A 129 3.09 10.75 -12.90
C ALA A 129 3.16 11.57 -14.20
N VAL A 130 4.07 12.55 -14.22
CA VAL A 130 4.15 13.57 -15.29
C VAL A 130 4.51 13.02 -16.67
N ASP A 131 5.08 11.82 -16.72
CA ASP A 131 5.52 11.11 -17.92
C ASP A 131 4.47 10.14 -18.48
N LYS A 132 3.30 10.03 -17.84
CA LYS A 132 2.27 9.04 -18.19
C LYS A 132 1.07 9.68 -18.89
N THR A 133 0.54 8.96 -19.88
CA THR A 133 -0.70 9.31 -20.59
C THR A 133 -1.88 8.41 -20.19
N GLU A 134 -1.60 7.25 -19.60
CA GLU A 134 -2.59 6.28 -19.12
C GLU A 134 -2.13 5.69 -17.77
N PRO A 135 -3.06 5.40 -16.83
CA PRO A 135 -2.70 4.75 -15.57
C PRO A 135 -2.48 3.25 -15.76
N LYS A 136 -1.56 2.68 -14.98
CA LYS A 136 -1.34 1.24 -14.83
C LYS A 136 -1.77 0.71 -13.45
N ASP A 137 -2.52 -0.39 -13.45
CA ASP A 137 -2.89 -1.14 -12.23
C ASP A 137 -1.66 -1.80 -11.58
N ALA A 138 -1.70 -1.98 -10.26
CA ALA A 138 -0.59 -2.61 -9.52
C ALA A 138 -0.40 -4.09 -9.91
N GLU A 139 0.86 -4.50 -9.99
CA GLU A 139 1.25 -5.90 -10.11
C GLU A 139 1.32 -6.54 -8.71
N VAL A 140 0.18 -7.08 -8.26
CA VAL A 140 0.06 -7.78 -6.97
C VAL A 140 0.19 -9.29 -7.17
N PRO A 141 1.08 -9.99 -6.44
CA PRO A 141 1.21 -11.45 -6.51
C PRO A 141 -0.11 -12.19 -6.23
N GLU A 142 -0.33 -13.34 -6.86
CA GLU A 142 -1.58 -14.12 -6.73
C GLU A 142 -1.95 -14.42 -5.27
N HIS A 143 -0.99 -14.83 -4.44
CA HIS A 143 -1.23 -15.12 -3.02
C HIS A 143 -1.65 -13.88 -2.20
N ARG A 144 -1.48 -12.68 -2.75
CA ARG A 144 -1.90 -11.39 -2.16
C ARG A 144 -3.19 -10.86 -2.79
N LYS A 145 -3.73 -11.53 -3.81
CA LYS A 145 -5.03 -11.20 -4.38
C LYS A 145 -6.14 -11.75 -3.47
N PRO A 146 -7.21 -10.97 -3.25
CA PRO A 146 -8.32 -11.42 -2.43
C PRO A 146 -9.00 -12.67 -3.03
N GLY A 147 -9.40 -13.60 -2.16
CA GLY A 147 -10.14 -14.81 -2.57
C GLY A 147 -9.27 -15.98 -3.04
N VAL A 148 -7.95 -15.82 -3.11
CA VAL A 148 -7.02 -16.92 -3.34
C VAL A 148 -6.82 -17.67 -2.02
N LYS A 149 -7.09 -18.98 -2.01
CA LYS A 149 -6.80 -19.83 -0.85
C LYS A 149 -5.27 -19.91 -0.67
N PRO A 150 -4.74 -19.85 0.57
CA PRO A 150 -3.33 -20.11 0.82
C PRO A 150 -2.94 -21.45 0.20
N ALA A 151 -1.71 -21.54 -0.33
CA ALA A 151 -1.21 -22.80 -0.87
C ALA A 151 -1.30 -23.88 0.23
N GLU A 152 -2.01 -24.96 -0.07
CA GLU A 152 -2.10 -26.12 0.82
C GLU A 152 -0.70 -26.72 0.96
N LYS A 153 -0.24 -26.91 2.22
CA LYS A 153 1.05 -27.54 2.53
C LYS A 153 0.96 -29.05 2.40
#